data_AF-A0A938I4J8-F1
#
_entry.id   AF-A0A938I4J8-F1
#
_cell.length_a   1.000
_cell.length_b   1.000
_cell.length_c   1.000
_cell.angle_alpha   90.00
_cell.angle_beta   90.00
_cell.angle_gamma   90.00
#
_symmetry.space_group_name_H-M   'P 1'
#
loop_
_entity.id
_entity.type
_entity.pdbx_description
1 polymer ?
#
loop_
_entity_poly.entity_id
_entity_poly.type
_entity_poly.pdbx_seq_one_letter_code
_entity_poly.pdbx_strand_id
1 'polypeptide(L)'
;MAPLFADQPVLAAKSAGTPTDLDPSWLESARHPQTGLLSRSIRPEEAAGYFAILNHARQLPLAELKSAADTFQQERLKVIRRDPDFQFYFRKPDADFPTFADLHRNSEAYHGRLVTLRGHLRRLVSSPAGENAHGLQQLHEAWLYVDGAQQNPVVVVCTELPPNIPTGSDILVDLVSATGYFFKRYGYEDRSGKPRFAPLVLAQRLVWQSRSARSEWLSKGKMFGITLGIGTLVCVWVWLVSRSSRKAGVVGTDYESQSPEST
;
A
#
# COMPACT_ATOMS: atom_id res chain seq x y z
N MET A 1 -6.29 40.76 -21.19
CA MET A 1 -5.74 40.19 -19.93
C MET A 1 -5.50 38.71 -20.17
N ALA A 2 -4.27 38.35 -20.54
CA ALA A 2 -3.83 36.96 -20.72
C ALA A 2 -3.04 36.55 -19.48
N PRO A 3 -3.13 35.31 -18.97
CA PRO A 3 -2.29 34.89 -17.87
C PRO A 3 -0.88 34.59 -18.40
N LEU A 4 0.09 35.28 -17.81
CA LEU A 4 1.52 34.96 -17.87
C LEU A 4 1.75 33.61 -17.20
N PHE A 5 1.79 32.53 -17.98
CA PHE A 5 2.43 31.30 -17.54
C PHE A 5 3.93 31.56 -17.55
N ALA A 6 4.48 31.79 -16.36
CA ALA A 6 5.91 31.85 -16.16
C ALA A 6 6.51 30.48 -16.50
N ASP A 7 7.37 30.46 -17.51
CA ASP A 7 8.33 29.38 -17.76
C ASP A 7 9.17 29.17 -16.50
N GLN A 8 8.79 28.19 -15.68
CA GLN A 8 9.73 27.61 -14.74
C GLN A 8 10.69 26.72 -15.52
N PRO A 9 12.01 26.81 -15.29
CA PRO A 9 12.94 25.89 -15.91
C PRO A 9 12.60 24.48 -15.44
N VAL A 10 12.03 23.69 -16.36
CA VAL A 10 11.95 22.25 -16.21
C VAL A 10 13.38 21.79 -15.97
N LEU A 11 13.63 21.20 -14.81
CA LEU A 11 14.84 20.43 -14.53
C LEU A 11 14.86 19.22 -15.48
N ALA A 12 15.13 19.49 -16.75
CA ALA A 12 15.33 18.50 -17.76
C ALA A 12 16.77 17.97 -17.65
N ALA A 13 16.85 16.65 -17.50
CA ALA A 13 17.98 15.80 -17.85
C ALA A 13 19.30 15.99 -17.07
N LYS A 14 19.39 15.31 -15.93
CA LYS A 14 20.60 14.52 -15.60
C LYS A 14 20.29 13.47 -14.52
N SER A 15 19.77 12.31 -14.93
CA SER A 15 19.64 11.14 -14.04
C SER A 15 19.99 9.85 -14.78
N ALA A 16 21.09 9.82 -15.52
CA ALA A 16 21.70 8.54 -15.86
C ALA A 16 22.75 8.28 -14.79
N GLY A 17 22.34 7.72 -13.65
CA GLY A 17 23.27 7.47 -12.55
C GLY A 17 22.86 6.43 -11.53
N THR A 18 21.56 6.24 -11.30
CA THR A 18 21.06 5.25 -10.33
C THR A 18 20.33 4.09 -11.03
N PRO A 19 20.36 2.87 -10.46
CA PRO A 19 19.66 1.71 -11.04
C PRO A 19 18.15 1.90 -11.23
N THR A 20 17.55 2.85 -10.51
CA THR A 20 16.12 3.18 -10.57
C THR A 20 15.76 4.20 -11.65
N ASP A 21 16.75 4.81 -12.31
CA ASP A 21 16.50 5.79 -13.35
C ASP A 21 16.07 5.11 -14.66
N LEU A 22 15.08 5.69 -15.33
CA LEU A 22 14.62 5.23 -16.63
C LEU A 22 15.52 5.74 -17.75
N ASP A 23 15.65 4.94 -18.81
CA ASP A 23 16.17 5.42 -20.08
C ASP A 23 15.21 6.50 -20.62
N PRO A 24 15.69 7.74 -20.87
CA PRO A 24 14.84 8.83 -21.36
C PRO A 24 14.09 8.48 -22.66
N SER A 25 14.67 7.64 -23.52
CA SER A 25 14.06 7.23 -24.79
C SER A 25 12.74 6.48 -24.59
N TRP A 26 12.55 5.81 -23.45
CA TRP A 26 11.30 5.10 -23.13
C TRP A 26 10.13 6.04 -22.82
N LEU A 27 10.42 7.32 -22.57
CA LEU A 27 9.44 8.34 -22.18
C LEU A 27 9.12 9.32 -23.31
N GLU A 28 9.92 9.36 -24.38
CA GLU A 28 9.74 10.32 -25.47
C GLU A 28 8.37 10.19 -26.12
N SER A 29 7.95 8.96 -26.43
CA SER A 29 6.67 8.71 -27.10
C SER A 29 5.46 8.94 -26.19
N ALA A 30 5.63 8.99 -24.86
CA ALA A 30 4.55 9.30 -23.93
C ALA A 30 4.07 10.75 -24.01
N ARG A 31 4.91 11.66 -24.55
CA ARG A 31 4.55 13.06 -24.80
C ARG A 31 3.87 13.18 -26.17
N HIS A 32 2.57 13.44 -26.16
CA HIS A 32 1.83 13.79 -27.35
C HIS A 32 2.15 15.24 -27.77
N PRO A 33 2.39 15.52 -29.07
CA PRO A 33 2.79 16.85 -29.54
C PRO A 33 1.80 17.98 -29.21
N GLN A 34 0.50 17.65 -29.15
CA GLN A 34 -0.55 18.66 -28.94
C GLN A 34 -1.09 18.69 -27.50
N THR A 35 -1.03 17.57 -26.79
CA THR A 35 -1.71 17.38 -25.50
C THR A 35 -0.73 17.08 -24.36
N GLY A 36 0.58 17.08 -24.64
CA GLY A 36 1.63 16.77 -23.67
C GLY A 36 1.47 15.36 -23.14
N LEU A 37 1.46 15.19 -21.82
CA LEU A 37 1.30 13.88 -21.17
C LEU A 37 -0.15 13.38 -21.12
N LEU A 38 -1.06 13.91 -21.93
CA LEU A 38 -2.45 13.49 -21.94
C LEU A 38 -2.74 12.69 -23.21
N SER A 39 -3.17 11.44 -23.06
CA SER A 39 -3.69 10.64 -24.16
C SER A 39 -4.68 9.59 -23.66
N ARG A 40 -5.60 9.20 -24.54
CA ARG A 40 -6.52 8.09 -24.30
C ARG A 40 -5.80 6.78 -24.61
N SER A 41 -6.04 5.76 -23.80
CA SER A 41 -5.44 4.42 -23.98
C SER A 41 -3.90 4.45 -24.00
N ILE A 42 -3.25 3.33 -24.25
CA ILE A 42 -1.82 3.28 -24.63
C ILE A 42 -1.76 3.32 -26.16
N ARG A 43 -0.99 4.27 -26.72
CA ARG A 43 -0.81 4.41 -28.16
C ARG A 43 0.22 3.40 -28.68
N PRO A 44 0.14 2.95 -29.95
CA PRO A 44 1.10 2.00 -30.51
C PRO A 44 2.56 2.44 -30.34
N GLU A 45 2.86 3.72 -30.53
CA GLU A 45 4.21 4.29 -30.35
C GLU A 45 4.68 4.34 -28.89
N GLU A 46 3.76 4.26 -27.92
CA GLU A 46 4.07 4.22 -26.49
C GLU A 46 4.34 2.79 -26.00
N ALA A 47 3.94 1.77 -26.75
CA ALA A 47 3.96 0.38 -26.30
C ALA A 47 5.37 -0.09 -25.90
N ALA A 48 6.38 0.24 -26.69
CA ALA A 48 7.76 -0.15 -26.42
C ALA A 48 8.24 0.41 -25.06
N GLY A 49 8.10 1.73 -24.84
CA GLY A 49 8.47 2.38 -23.58
C GLY A 49 7.63 1.89 -22.40
N TYR A 50 6.33 1.71 -22.60
CA TYR A 50 5.41 1.18 -21.60
C TYR A 50 5.85 -0.19 -21.08
N PHE A 51 6.16 -1.15 -21.97
CA PHE A 51 6.62 -2.47 -21.56
C PHE A 51 8.05 -2.46 -21.01
N ALA A 52 8.93 -1.60 -21.54
CA ALA A 52 10.29 -1.45 -21.03
C ALA A 52 10.29 -0.97 -19.57
N ILE A 53 9.46 0.03 -19.23
CA ILE A 53 9.31 0.55 -17.87
C ILE A 53 8.75 -0.52 -16.92
N LEU A 54 7.72 -1.26 -17.34
CA LEU A 54 7.15 -2.36 -16.55
C LEU A 54 8.20 -3.46 -16.30
N ASN A 55 8.97 -3.83 -17.33
CA ASN A 55 10.03 -4.81 -17.20
C ASN A 55 11.16 -4.32 -16.29
N HIS A 56 11.56 -3.06 -16.41
CA HIS A 56 12.57 -2.45 -15.55
C HIS A 56 12.13 -2.43 -14.08
N ALA A 57 10.92 -1.96 -13.79
CA ALA A 57 10.35 -1.99 -12.44
C ALA A 57 10.31 -3.43 -11.88
N ARG A 58 9.97 -4.42 -12.71
CA ARG A 58 9.93 -5.83 -12.31
C ARG A 58 11.28 -6.37 -11.86
N GLN A 59 12.38 -5.92 -12.45
CA GLN A 59 13.73 -6.40 -12.17
C GLN A 59 14.35 -5.81 -10.91
N LEU A 60 13.80 -4.72 -10.38
CA LEU A 60 14.35 -4.02 -9.23
C LEU A 60 13.77 -4.51 -7.89
N PRO A 61 14.56 -4.50 -6.81
CA PRO A 61 14.04 -4.73 -5.47
C PRO A 61 13.02 -3.65 -5.08
N LEU A 62 11.86 -4.07 -4.56
CA LEU A 62 10.80 -3.13 -4.15
C LEU A 62 11.27 -2.10 -3.13
N ALA A 63 12.24 -2.46 -2.27
CA ALA A 63 12.82 -1.53 -1.29
C ALA A 63 13.57 -0.36 -1.97
N GLU A 64 14.28 -0.62 -3.07
CA GLU A 64 14.97 0.42 -3.83
C GLU A 64 13.97 1.35 -4.53
N LEU A 65 12.92 0.79 -5.14
CA LEU A 65 11.84 1.58 -5.74
C LEU A 65 11.18 2.52 -4.71
N LYS A 66 10.92 2.02 -3.50
CA LYS A 66 10.36 2.82 -2.41
C LYS A 66 11.33 3.91 -1.94
N SER A 67 12.60 3.57 -1.75
CA SER A 67 13.61 4.55 -1.33
C SER A 67 13.79 5.68 -2.34
N ALA A 68 13.79 5.36 -3.63
CA ALA A 68 13.84 6.36 -4.70
C ALA A 68 12.55 7.21 -4.76
N ALA A 69 11.38 6.61 -4.57
CA ALA A 69 10.11 7.35 -4.46
C ALA A 69 10.10 8.32 -3.28
N ASP A 70 10.55 7.87 -2.10
CA ASP A 70 10.66 8.69 -0.89
C ASP A 70 11.63 9.85 -1.10
N THR A 71 12.78 9.60 -1.73
CA THR A 71 13.77 10.63 -2.07
C THR A 71 13.15 11.71 -2.96
N PHE A 72 12.49 11.31 -4.04
CA PHE A 72 11.80 12.24 -4.93
C PHE A 72 10.67 13.00 -4.21
N GLN A 73 9.91 12.33 -3.34
CA GLN A 73 8.88 12.98 -2.53
C GLN A 73 9.47 14.08 -1.63
N GLN A 74 10.63 13.83 -1.01
CA GLN A 74 11.31 14.85 -0.19
C GLN A 74 11.80 16.04 -1.03
N GLU A 75 12.26 15.80 -2.26
CA GLU A 75 12.60 16.87 -3.21
C GLU A 75 11.36 17.71 -3.56
N ARG A 76 10.25 17.05 -3.90
CA ARG A 76 8.97 17.72 -4.21
C ARG A 76 8.44 18.52 -3.03
N LEU A 77 8.52 17.98 -1.82
CA LEU A 77 8.09 18.66 -0.60
C LEU A 77 8.79 20.01 -0.39
N LYS A 78 10.10 20.10 -0.69
CA LYS A 78 10.86 21.36 -0.59
C LYS A 78 10.36 22.44 -1.56
N VAL A 79 9.88 22.01 -2.73
CA VAL A 79 9.30 22.90 -3.74
C VAL A 79 7.90 23.33 -3.31
N ILE A 80 7.01 22.37 -3.04
CA ILE A 80 5.59 22.69 -2.82
C ILE A 80 5.28 23.33 -1.48
N ARG A 81 6.12 23.16 -0.45
CA ARG A 81 5.93 23.90 0.82
C ARG A 81 5.97 25.41 0.64
N ARG A 82 6.61 25.90 -0.42
CA ARG A 82 6.71 27.33 -0.76
C ARG A 82 5.61 27.79 -1.71
N ASP A 83 4.83 26.86 -2.26
CA ASP A 83 3.74 27.15 -3.19
C ASP A 83 2.49 27.60 -2.40
N PRO A 84 1.98 28.83 -2.61
CA PRO A 84 0.78 29.34 -1.95
C PRO A 84 -0.43 28.40 -2.07
N ASP A 85 -0.55 27.70 -3.19
CA ASP A 85 -1.71 26.86 -3.47
C ASP A 85 -1.70 25.54 -2.69
N PHE A 86 -0.56 25.16 -2.12
CA PHE A 86 -0.43 23.98 -1.28
C PHE A 86 -0.44 24.28 0.22
N GLN A 87 -0.47 25.56 0.63
CA GLN A 87 -0.44 25.94 2.06
C GLN A 87 -1.57 25.30 2.87
N PHE A 88 -2.75 25.08 2.26
CA PHE A 88 -3.88 24.42 2.91
C PHE A 88 -3.53 22.99 3.38
N TYR A 89 -2.74 22.25 2.61
CA TYR A 89 -2.36 20.88 2.93
C TYR A 89 -1.36 20.79 4.10
N PHE A 90 -0.58 21.84 4.35
CA PHE A 90 0.45 21.87 5.39
C PHE A 90 0.02 22.56 6.69
N ARG A 91 -1.27 22.84 6.87
CA ARG A 91 -1.78 23.50 8.10
C ARG A 91 -1.61 22.64 9.35
N LYS A 92 -1.55 21.31 9.20
CA LYS A 92 -1.30 20.38 10.30
C LYS A 92 0.17 19.93 10.25
N PRO A 93 0.88 19.89 11.39
CA PRO A 93 2.28 19.43 11.44
C PRO A 93 2.47 18.01 10.88
N ASP A 94 1.48 17.16 11.11
CA ASP A 94 1.50 15.73 10.75
C ASP A 94 0.71 15.45 9.45
N ALA A 95 0.50 16.46 8.61
CA ALA A 95 -0.17 16.23 7.33
C ALA A 95 0.71 15.38 6.41
N ASP A 96 0.13 14.29 5.90
CA ASP A 96 0.75 13.51 4.84
C ASP A 96 0.99 14.38 3.60
N PHE A 97 2.08 14.12 2.89
CA PHE A 97 2.38 14.81 1.64
C PHE A 97 1.24 14.57 0.63
N PRO A 98 0.66 15.63 0.02
CA PRO A 98 -0.50 15.50 -0.85
C PRO A 98 -0.09 15.03 -2.25
N THR A 99 0.49 13.82 -2.36
CA THR A 99 1.07 13.27 -3.59
C THR A 99 0.13 13.38 -4.77
N PHE A 100 -1.15 13.06 -4.58
CA PHE A 100 -2.12 13.13 -5.67
C PHE A 100 -2.36 14.55 -6.16
N ALA A 101 -2.53 15.52 -5.24
CA ALA A 101 -2.79 16.90 -5.62
C ALA A 101 -1.59 17.52 -6.33
N ASP A 102 -0.37 17.26 -5.82
CA ASP A 102 0.86 17.72 -6.46
C ASP A 102 1.04 17.07 -7.84
N LEU A 103 0.92 15.74 -7.92
CA LEU A 103 1.04 15.01 -9.17
C LEU A 103 0.00 15.48 -10.22
N HIS A 104 -1.25 15.68 -9.81
CA HIS A 104 -2.30 16.11 -10.74
C HIS A 104 -2.00 17.48 -11.35
N ARG A 105 -1.46 18.41 -10.55
CA ARG A 105 -1.16 19.77 -10.98
C ARG A 105 0.17 19.89 -11.70
N ASN A 106 1.19 19.20 -11.20
CA ASN A 106 2.58 19.28 -11.64
C ASN A 106 3.04 18.01 -12.35
N SER A 107 2.16 17.38 -13.13
CA SER A 107 2.41 16.07 -13.78
C SER A 107 3.72 15.98 -14.56
N GLU A 108 4.18 17.10 -15.11
CA GLU A 108 5.48 17.21 -15.78
C GLU A 108 6.67 16.88 -14.89
N ALA A 109 6.65 17.37 -13.64
CA ALA A 109 7.70 17.09 -12.66
C ALA A 109 7.74 15.61 -12.24
N TYR A 110 6.63 14.89 -12.47
CA TYR A 110 6.46 13.49 -12.11
C TYR A 110 6.78 12.53 -13.27
N HIS A 111 6.90 13.02 -14.50
CA HIS A 111 7.08 12.16 -15.68
C HIS A 111 8.34 11.29 -15.56
N GLY A 112 8.14 9.97 -15.55
CA GLY A 112 9.23 9.01 -15.36
C GLY A 112 9.79 8.93 -13.95
N ARG A 113 9.17 9.59 -12.96
CA ARG A 113 9.60 9.56 -11.56
C ARG A 113 8.79 8.52 -10.77
N LEU A 114 9.46 7.89 -9.81
CA LEU A 114 8.84 6.95 -8.88
C LEU A 114 7.95 7.67 -7.87
N VAL A 115 6.76 7.11 -7.65
CA VAL A 115 5.81 7.58 -6.65
C VAL A 115 5.27 6.41 -5.84
N THR A 116 5.05 6.65 -4.54
CA THR A 116 4.32 5.74 -3.67
C THR A 116 2.95 6.31 -3.36
N LEU A 117 1.93 5.49 -3.58
CA LEU A 117 0.52 5.84 -3.40
C LEU A 117 -0.15 4.80 -2.52
N ARG A 118 -1.03 5.25 -1.63
CA ARG A 118 -1.76 4.39 -0.69
C ARG A 118 -3.23 4.77 -0.66
N GLY A 119 -4.09 3.76 -0.61
CA GLY A 119 -5.53 3.96 -0.61
C GLY A 119 -6.31 2.66 -0.64
N HIS A 120 -7.45 2.67 -1.33
CA HIS A 120 -8.33 1.53 -1.51
C HIS A 120 -8.59 1.26 -2.99
N LEU A 121 -8.71 -0.01 -3.36
CA LEU A 121 -9.06 -0.41 -4.73
C LEU A 121 -10.56 -0.44 -4.91
N ARG A 122 -11.02 0.02 -6.07
CA ARG A 122 -12.41 -0.17 -6.53
C ARG A 122 -12.56 -1.10 -7.73
N ARG A 123 -11.45 -1.36 -8.41
CA ARG A 123 -11.36 -2.27 -9.56
C ARG A 123 -9.95 -2.85 -9.62
N LEU A 124 -9.87 -4.14 -9.89
CA LEU A 124 -8.63 -4.86 -10.15
C LEU A 124 -8.91 -5.95 -11.18
N VAL A 125 -8.42 -5.76 -12.40
CA VAL A 125 -8.65 -6.68 -13.51
C VAL A 125 -7.32 -7.13 -14.11
N SER A 126 -7.24 -8.40 -14.48
CA SER A 126 -6.08 -8.98 -15.14
C SER A 126 -6.38 -9.18 -16.61
N SER A 127 -5.42 -8.87 -17.47
CA SER A 127 -5.50 -9.10 -18.91
C SER A 127 -4.18 -9.65 -19.45
N PRO A 128 -4.20 -10.39 -20.57
CA PRO A 128 -2.99 -10.72 -21.29
C PRO A 128 -2.24 -9.44 -21.70
N ALA A 129 -0.92 -9.43 -21.54
CA ALA A 129 -0.09 -8.28 -21.90
C ALA A 129 -0.01 -8.05 -23.42
N GLY A 130 -0.37 -9.05 -24.23
CA GLY A 130 -0.16 -9.05 -25.67
C GLY A 130 1.31 -9.29 -26.05
N GLU A 131 1.63 -9.16 -27.33
CA GLU A 131 3.00 -9.30 -27.82
C GLU A 131 3.89 -8.15 -27.33
N ASN A 132 5.04 -8.48 -26.77
CA ASN A 132 6.03 -7.52 -26.30
C ASN A 132 7.42 -8.17 -26.27
N ALA A 133 8.47 -7.33 -26.38
CA ALA A 133 9.87 -7.78 -26.42
C ALA A 133 10.40 -8.31 -25.07
N HIS A 134 9.63 -8.18 -23.99
CA HIS A 134 10.09 -8.47 -22.62
C HIS A 134 9.47 -9.73 -22.01
N GLY A 135 8.67 -10.47 -22.78
CA GLY A 135 8.03 -11.71 -22.34
C GLY A 135 7.03 -11.50 -21.19
N LEU A 136 6.47 -10.31 -21.03
CA LEU A 136 5.37 -10.06 -20.10
C LEU A 136 4.13 -10.80 -20.63
N GLN A 137 3.50 -11.63 -19.80
CA GLN A 137 2.36 -12.45 -20.23
C GLN A 137 1.04 -11.90 -19.72
N GLN A 138 1.02 -11.38 -18.50
CA GLN A 138 -0.16 -10.82 -17.85
C GLN A 138 0.17 -9.47 -17.25
N LEU A 139 -0.81 -8.57 -17.28
CA LEU A 139 -0.79 -7.30 -16.60
C LEU A 139 -2.05 -7.15 -15.76
N HIS A 140 -1.92 -6.40 -14.67
CA HIS A 140 -3.01 -6.15 -13.75
C HIS A 140 -3.27 -4.65 -13.66
N GLU A 141 -4.47 -4.25 -14.07
CA GLU A 141 -4.94 -2.87 -14.00
C GLU A 141 -5.76 -2.67 -12.72
N ALA A 142 -5.26 -1.81 -11.84
CA ALA A 142 -5.82 -1.50 -10.55
C ALA A 142 -6.25 -0.04 -10.47
N TRP A 143 -7.48 0.21 -10.05
CA TRP A 143 -8.02 1.56 -9.88
C TRP A 143 -7.97 1.90 -8.39
N LEU A 144 -6.91 2.62 -8.02
CA LEU A 144 -6.57 2.99 -6.66
C LEU A 144 -7.12 4.38 -6.32
N TYR A 145 -7.94 4.47 -5.29
CA TYR A 145 -8.47 5.72 -4.76
C TYR A 145 -7.67 6.10 -3.53
N VAL A 146 -6.89 7.17 -3.68
CA VAL A 146 -6.00 7.69 -2.63
C VAL A 146 -6.66 8.83 -1.88
N ASP A 147 -6.26 9.02 -0.62
CA ASP A 147 -6.78 10.11 0.19
C ASP A 147 -6.47 11.47 -0.47
N GLY A 148 -7.45 12.38 -0.46
CA GLY A 148 -7.35 13.68 -1.13
C GLY A 148 -7.63 13.67 -2.64
N ALA A 149 -7.79 12.50 -3.27
CA ALA A 149 -8.14 12.41 -4.70
C ALA A 149 -9.64 12.59 -5.02
N GLN A 150 -10.45 12.88 -3.99
CA GLN A 150 -11.91 12.96 -4.07
C GLN A 150 -12.53 11.69 -4.69
N GLN A 151 -12.92 11.76 -5.97
CA GLN A 151 -13.54 10.67 -6.73
C GLN A 151 -12.70 10.24 -7.95
N ASN A 152 -11.47 10.74 -8.09
CA ASN A 152 -10.60 10.40 -9.21
C ASN A 152 -9.66 9.27 -8.81
N PRO A 153 -9.57 8.19 -9.59
CA PRO A 153 -8.61 7.12 -9.34
C PRO A 153 -7.20 7.55 -9.78
N VAL A 154 -6.22 6.84 -9.26
CA VAL A 154 -4.96 6.56 -9.94
C VAL A 154 -5.08 5.20 -10.59
N VAL A 155 -4.78 5.10 -11.88
CA VAL A 155 -4.67 3.83 -12.58
C VAL A 155 -3.26 3.31 -12.37
N VAL A 156 -3.15 2.13 -11.77
CA VAL A 156 -1.88 1.44 -11.59
C VAL A 156 -1.90 0.22 -12.48
N VAL A 157 -0.93 0.08 -13.39
CA VAL A 157 -0.67 -1.17 -14.08
C VAL A 157 0.55 -1.83 -13.46
N CYS A 158 0.42 -3.11 -13.12
CA CYS A 158 1.51 -3.86 -12.51
C CYS A 158 1.64 -5.28 -13.05
N THR A 159 2.83 -5.87 -12.84
CA THR A 159 3.18 -7.20 -13.35
C THR A 159 2.89 -8.32 -12.34
N GLU A 160 2.69 -7.99 -11.06
CA GLU A 160 2.48 -8.96 -10.00
C GLU A 160 1.39 -8.50 -9.02
N LEU A 161 0.62 -9.46 -8.49
CA LEU A 161 -0.34 -9.23 -7.42
C LEU A 161 0.09 -9.90 -6.11
N PRO A 162 -0.22 -9.28 -4.96
CA PRO A 162 -0.04 -9.94 -3.68
C PRO A 162 -1.00 -11.15 -3.59
N PRO A 163 -0.60 -12.21 -2.87
CA PRO A 163 -1.41 -13.42 -2.79
C PRO A 163 -2.78 -13.14 -2.18
N ASN A 164 -3.81 -13.79 -2.73
CA ASN A 164 -5.20 -13.76 -2.25
C ASN A 164 -5.89 -12.39 -2.28
N ILE A 165 -5.32 -11.38 -2.96
CA ILE A 165 -6.02 -10.09 -3.10
C ILE A 165 -7.32 -10.27 -3.90
N PRO A 166 -8.45 -9.73 -3.44
CA PRO A 166 -9.69 -9.77 -4.22
C PRO A 166 -9.54 -9.05 -5.56
N THR A 167 -10.03 -9.66 -6.64
CA THR A 167 -10.04 -9.10 -8.00
C THR A 167 -11.47 -8.93 -8.50
N GLY A 168 -11.71 -7.97 -9.39
CA GLY A 168 -13.04 -7.74 -10.00
C GLY A 168 -13.20 -6.31 -10.51
N SER A 169 -14.29 -6.08 -11.26
CA SER A 169 -14.66 -4.77 -11.80
C SER A 169 -15.34 -3.84 -10.79
N ASP A 170 -15.92 -4.40 -9.73
CA ASP A 170 -16.57 -3.68 -8.63
C ASP A 170 -16.20 -4.37 -7.31
N ILE A 171 -15.12 -3.91 -6.70
CA ILE A 171 -14.58 -4.43 -5.43
C ILE A 171 -14.34 -3.29 -4.46
N LEU A 172 -14.09 -3.59 -3.20
CA LEU A 172 -13.56 -2.63 -2.24
C LEU A 172 -12.48 -3.30 -1.41
N VAL A 173 -11.22 -2.89 -1.62
CA VAL A 173 -10.07 -3.47 -0.91
C VAL A 173 -9.25 -2.34 -0.29
N ASP A 174 -9.30 -2.23 1.04
CA ASP A 174 -8.55 -1.23 1.79
C ASP A 174 -7.07 -1.60 1.97
N LEU A 175 -6.28 -0.61 2.39
CA LEU A 175 -4.87 -0.77 2.78
C LEU A 175 -4.00 -1.34 1.64
N VAL A 176 -4.26 -0.85 0.43
CA VAL A 176 -3.47 -1.16 -0.76
C VAL A 176 -2.51 -0.01 -1.03
N SER A 177 -1.29 -0.35 -1.41
CA SER A 177 -0.30 0.62 -1.87
C SER A 177 0.40 0.13 -3.13
N ALA A 178 0.88 1.08 -3.93
CA ALA A 178 1.65 0.82 -5.12
C ALA A 178 2.87 1.74 -5.12
N THR A 179 3.99 1.26 -5.67
CA THR A 179 5.17 2.07 -5.96
C THR A 179 5.58 1.82 -7.39
N GLY A 180 5.63 2.88 -8.18
CA GLY A 180 5.86 2.77 -9.61
C GLY A 180 6.13 4.12 -10.27
N TYR A 181 6.49 4.06 -11.55
CA TYR A 181 6.82 5.23 -12.34
C TYR A 181 5.54 5.90 -12.83
N PHE A 182 5.39 7.20 -12.59
CA PHE A 182 4.33 7.96 -13.24
C PHE A 182 4.64 8.07 -14.73
N PHE A 183 3.75 7.53 -15.56
CA PHE A 183 3.93 7.48 -17.00
C PHE A 183 3.26 8.66 -17.68
N LYS A 184 1.96 8.86 -17.45
CA LYS A 184 1.21 9.95 -18.10
C LYS A 184 -0.16 10.15 -17.45
N ARG A 185 -0.94 11.11 -17.96
CA ARG A 185 -2.36 11.27 -17.67
C ARG A 185 -3.18 10.45 -18.67
N TYR A 186 -3.78 9.39 -18.16
CA TYR A 186 -4.57 8.42 -18.91
C TYR A 186 -6.03 8.86 -19.00
N GLY A 187 -6.51 9.04 -20.23
CA GLY A 187 -7.91 9.31 -20.51
C GLY A 187 -8.77 8.05 -20.41
N TYR A 188 -9.86 8.13 -19.64
CA TYR A 188 -10.85 7.06 -19.48
C TYR A 188 -12.27 7.63 -19.50
N GLU A 189 -13.27 6.75 -19.64
CA GLU A 189 -14.68 7.14 -19.51
C GLU A 189 -15.21 6.73 -18.14
N ASP A 190 -15.86 7.65 -17.45
CA ASP A 190 -16.56 7.32 -16.21
C ASP A 190 -17.85 6.54 -16.46
N ARG A 191 -18.53 6.11 -15.39
CA ARG A 191 -19.78 5.35 -15.50
C ARG A 191 -20.89 6.10 -16.25
N SER A 192 -20.79 7.41 -16.42
CA SER A 192 -21.73 8.25 -17.16
C SER A 192 -21.30 8.50 -18.61
N GLY A 193 -20.22 7.85 -19.07
CA GLY A 193 -19.65 8.05 -20.40
C GLY A 193 -18.92 9.38 -20.57
N LYS A 194 -18.64 10.11 -19.47
CA LYS A 194 -17.92 11.38 -19.56
C LYS A 194 -16.42 11.12 -19.58
N PRO A 195 -15.67 11.79 -20.47
CA PRO A 195 -14.22 11.67 -20.49
C PRO A 195 -13.62 12.26 -19.21
N ARG A 196 -12.77 11.48 -18.56
CA ARG A 196 -12.01 11.83 -17.37
C ARG A 196 -10.54 11.49 -17.59
N PHE A 197 -9.69 12.00 -16.71
CA PHE A 197 -8.26 11.75 -16.75
C PHE A 197 -7.78 11.29 -15.37
N ALA A 198 -7.01 10.23 -15.35
CA ALA A 198 -6.36 9.71 -14.15
C ALA A 198 -4.84 9.67 -14.35
N PRO A 199 -4.05 9.85 -13.30
CA PRO A 199 -2.66 9.44 -13.32
C PRO A 199 -2.52 7.97 -13.68
N LEU A 200 -1.57 7.64 -14.56
CA LEU A 200 -1.17 6.27 -14.85
C LEU A 200 0.21 6.00 -14.28
N VAL A 201 0.30 4.98 -13.43
CA VAL A 201 1.52 4.54 -12.76
C VAL A 201 1.85 3.11 -13.18
N LEU A 202 3.09 2.88 -13.60
CA LEU A 202 3.61 1.57 -14.00
C LEU A 202 4.46 1.01 -12.85
N ALA A 203 4.00 -0.08 -12.24
CA ALA A 203 4.56 -0.62 -11.00
C ALA A 203 4.98 -2.09 -11.16
N GLN A 204 5.87 -2.55 -10.28
CA GLN A 204 6.20 -3.98 -10.18
C GLN A 204 4.99 -4.75 -9.63
N ARG A 205 4.49 -4.36 -8.46
CA ARG A 205 3.45 -5.08 -7.74
C ARG A 205 2.60 -4.18 -6.86
N LEU A 206 1.41 -4.65 -6.52
CA LEU A 206 0.64 -4.08 -5.40
C LEU A 206 1.13 -4.65 -4.06
N VAL A 207 1.02 -3.85 -3.01
CA VAL A 207 1.23 -4.30 -1.62
C VAL A 207 -0.09 -4.13 -0.89
N TRP A 208 -0.59 -5.24 -0.35
CA TRP A 208 -1.87 -5.28 0.36
C TRP A 208 -1.66 -5.81 1.78
N GLN A 209 -2.22 -5.09 2.75
CA GLN A 209 -2.25 -5.51 4.15
C GLN A 209 -3.67 -5.94 4.53
N SER A 210 -3.95 -7.24 4.46
CA SER A 210 -5.26 -7.76 4.89
C SER A 210 -5.51 -7.47 6.37
N ARG A 211 -6.69 -6.94 6.72
CA ARG A 211 -7.11 -6.80 8.12
C ARG A 211 -7.21 -8.14 8.84
N SER A 212 -7.47 -9.25 8.14
CA SER A 212 -7.60 -10.58 8.74
C SER A 212 -6.29 -11.10 9.36
N ALA A 213 -5.14 -10.76 8.76
CA ALA A 213 -3.83 -11.20 9.27
C ALA A 213 -3.48 -10.58 10.63
N ARG A 214 -3.99 -9.37 10.93
CA ARG A 214 -3.79 -8.71 12.23
C ARG A 214 -4.68 -9.32 13.33
N SER A 215 -5.89 -9.76 13.01
CA SER A 215 -6.82 -10.31 14.00
C SER A 215 -6.48 -11.74 14.40
N GLU A 216 -5.99 -12.59 13.48
CA GLU A 216 -5.60 -13.97 13.79
C GLU A 216 -4.39 -14.07 14.73
N TRP A 217 -3.39 -13.20 14.57
CA TRP A 217 -2.23 -13.17 15.47
C TRP A 217 -2.61 -12.68 16.87
N LEU A 218 -3.45 -11.65 16.97
CA LEU A 218 -3.97 -11.16 18.26
C LEU A 218 -4.91 -12.17 18.94
N SER A 219 -5.72 -12.91 18.20
CA SER A 219 -6.65 -13.89 18.76
C SER A 219 -5.92 -15.14 19.26
N LYS A 220 -4.91 -15.63 18.54
CA LYS A 220 -4.05 -16.74 18.99
C LYS A 220 -3.20 -16.35 20.20
N GLY A 221 -2.63 -15.15 20.21
CA GLY A 221 -1.85 -14.64 21.35
C GLY A 221 -2.68 -14.43 22.63
N LYS A 222 -3.91 -13.89 22.51
CA LYS A 222 -4.82 -13.73 23.65
C LYS A 222 -5.36 -15.06 24.17
N MET A 223 -5.64 -16.03 23.29
CA MET A 223 -6.09 -17.35 23.74
C MET A 223 -5.03 -18.10 24.55
N PHE A 224 -3.75 -18.00 24.17
CA PHE A 224 -2.65 -18.57 24.98
C PHE A 224 -2.52 -17.89 26.35
N GLY A 225 -2.60 -16.56 26.41
CA GLY A 225 -2.51 -15.83 27.68
C GLY A 225 -3.66 -16.15 28.65
N ILE A 226 -4.89 -16.30 28.13
CA ILE A 226 -6.07 -16.62 28.94
C ILE A 226 -6.05 -18.08 29.41
N THR A 227 -5.66 -19.04 28.56
CA THR A 227 -5.56 -20.45 28.98
C THR A 227 -4.47 -20.67 30.03
N LEU A 228 -3.31 -20.02 29.89
CA LEU A 228 -2.26 -20.10 30.90
C LEU A 228 -2.70 -19.45 32.23
N GLY A 229 -3.38 -18.31 32.17
CA GLY A 229 -3.91 -17.59 33.34
C GLY A 229 -4.99 -18.38 34.09
N ILE A 230 -5.92 -19.01 33.38
CA ILE A 230 -6.96 -19.85 34.00
C ILE A 230 -6.34 -21.12 34.59
N GLY A 231 -5.44 -21.79 33.85
CA GLY A 231 -4.76 -22.99 34.35
C GLY A 231 -3.97 -22.73 35.63
N THR A 232 -3.22 -21.63 35.70
CA THR A 232 -2.48 -21.24 36.90
C THR A 232 -3.40 -20.90 38.07
N LEU A 233 -4.50 -20.17 37.85
CA LEU A 233 -5.49 -19.89 38.89
C LEU A 233 -6.15 -21.16 39.43
N VAL A 234 -6.50 -22.12 38.57
CA VAL A 234 -7.06 -23.41 38.98
C VAL A 234 -6.04 -24.21 39.78
N CYS A 235 -4.78 -24.30 39.33
CA CYS A 235 -3.73 -24.98 40.08
C CYS A 235 -3.47 -24.35 41.45
N VAL A 236 -3.44 -23.01 41.53
CA VAL A 236 -3.28 -22.29 42.81
C VAL A 236 -4.48 -22.55 43.73
N TRP A 237 -5.70 -22.52 43.20
CA TRP A 237 -6.91 -22.79 43.98
C TRP A 237 -6.94 -24.22 44.51
N VAL A 238 -6.65 -25.23 43.68
CA VAL A 238 -6.55 -26.64 44.10
C VAL A 238 -5.44 -26.83 45.15
N TRP A 239 -4.30 -26.16 45.00
CA TRP A 239 -3.23 -26.20 45.98
C TRP A 239 -3.63 -25.57 47.33
N LEU A 240 -4.33 -24.43 47.31
CA LEU A 240 -4.82 -23.78 48.52
C LEU A 240 -5.87 -24.63 49.26
N VAL A 241 -6.82 -25.22 48.52
CA VAL A 241 -7.86 -26.10 49.09
C VAL A 241 -7.25 -27.38 49.66
N SER A 242 -6.37 -28.05 48.92
CA SER A 242 -5.71 -29.27 49.39
C SER A 242 -4.77 -29.03 50.58
N ARG A 243 -4.18 -27.84 50.72
CA ARG A 243 -3.40 -27.44 51.89
C ARG A 243 -4.27 -27.20 53.12
N SER A 244 -5.50 -26.71 52.95
CA SER A 244 -6.48 -26.52 54.03
C SER A 244 -6.92 -27.87 54.63
N SER A 245 -7.24 -28.85 53.78
CA SER A 245 -7.69 -30.17 54.24
C SER A 245 -6.65 -30.97 55.01
N ARG A 246 -5.34 -30.71 54.82
CA ARG A 246 -4.29 -31.36 55.61
C ARG A 246 -4.19 -30.84 57.05
N LYS A 247 -4.81 -29.71 57.38
CA LYS A 247 -4.85 -29.18 58.76
C LYS A 247 -6.06 -29.65 59.57
N ALA A 248 -7.04 -30.32 58.95
CA ALA A 248 -8.25 -30.78 59.62
C ALA A 248 -8.21 -32.27 60.05
N GLY A 249 -7.10 -32.98 59.81
CA GLY A 249 -6.97 -34.42 60.08
C GLY A 249 -6.15 -34.80 61.32
N VAL A 250 -5.86 -33.87 62.24
CA VAL A 250 -5.12 -34.17 63.48
C VAL A 250 -5.86 -33.59 64.68
N VAL A 251 -7.01 -34.20 64.99
CA VAL A 251 -7.69 -34.23 66.30
C VAL A 251 -8.60 -35.47 66.23
N GLY A 252 -8.54 -36.51 67.04
CA GLY A 252 -7.76 -36.90 68.19
C GLY A 252 -8.28 -38.31 68.51
N THR A 253 -7.39 -39.30 68.46
CA THR A 253 -7.63 -40.64 69.01
C THR A 253 -7.41 -40.57 70.51
N ASP A 254 -8.43 -40.87 71.31
CA ASP A 254 -8.23 -41.29 72.70
C ASP A 254 -8.96 -42.61 72.93
N TYR A 255 -8.12 -43.64 73.09
CA TYR A 255 -8.41 -44.90 73.74
C TYR A 255 -8.64 -44.61 75.23
N GLU A 256 -9.74 -45.07 75.82
CA GLU A 256 -9.74 -45.37 77.25
C GLU A 256 -10.38 -46.73 77.50
N SER A 257 -9.49 -47.70 77.74
CA SER A 257 -9.78 -49.03 78.22
C SER A 257 -9.97 -49.02 79.73
N GLN A 258 -11.12 -49.46 80.24
CA GLN A 258 -11.18 -50.15 81.52
C GLN A 258 -12.22 -51.28 81.45
N SER A 259 -11.71 -52.52 81.51
CA SER A 259 -12.40 -53.74 81.97
C SER A 259 -11.92 -54.01 83.41
N PRO A 260 -12.37 -55.04 84.16
CA PRO A 260 -13.59 -55.87 84.10
C PRO A 260 -14.23 -56.04 85.51
N GLU A 261 -15.15 -57.02 85.62
CA GLU A 261 -15.59 -57.76 86.83
C GLU A 261 -16.57 -57.04 87.78
N SER A 262 -17.55 -57.69 88.44
CA SER A 262 -18.09 -59.05 88.45
C SER A 262 -19.31 -59.07 89.39
N THR A 263 -20.12 -60.12 89.26
CA THR A 263 -21.15 -60.67 90.19
C THR A 263 -22.60 -60.23 89.97
#